data_AF-A0A7H8HBN4-F1
#
_entry.id   AF-A0A7H8HBN4-F1
#
_cell.length_a   1.000
_cell.length_b   1.000
_cell.length_c   1.000
_cell.angle_alpha   90.00
_cell.angle_beta   90.00
_cell.angle_gamma   90.00
#
_symmetry.space_group_name_H-M   'P 1'
#
loop_
_entity.id
_entity.type
_entity.pdbx_description
1 polymer ?
#
loop_
_entity_poly.entity_id
_entity_poly.type
_entity_poly.pdbx_seq_one_letter_code
_entity_poly.pdbx_strand_id
1 'polypeptide(L)' 'MPQLRIHFTDTDIARTRLKLEIDLMWELVGSAQVLQHAEGGLPFDSWRRRVRERVSRDGDLGRPCRP' A
#
# COMPACT_ATOMS: atom_id res chain seq x y z
N MET A 1 -25.55 3.57 3.96
CA MET A 1 -24.27 3.83 3.28
C MET A 1 -24.36 3.21 1.90
N PRO A 2 -24.31 3.96 0.78
CA PRO A 2 -24.28 3.35 -0.54
C PRO A 2 -23.00 2.54 -0.72
N GLN A 3 -23.11 1.34 -1.29
CA GLN A 3 -21.98 0.45 -1.52
C GLN A 3 -21.43 0.66 -2.93
N LEU A 4 -20.16 1.06 -3.05
CA LEU A 4 -19.47 1.13 -4.34
C LEU A 4 -19.30 -0.28 -4.91
N ARG A 5 -19.74 -0.48 -6.15
CA ARG A 5 -19.50 -1.71 -6.91
C ARG A 5 -18.76 -1.36 -8.20
N ILE A 6 -17.68 -2.07 -8.47
CA ILE A 6 -16.91 -1.98 -9.70
C ILE A 6 -17.20 -3.25 -10.50
N HIS A 7 -17.65 -3.09 -11.75
CA HIS A 7 -17.99 -4.20 -12.63
C HIS A 7 -16.94 -4.30 -13.75
N PHE A 8 -16.46 -5.51 -14.01
CA PHE A 8 -15.56 -5.82 -15.11
C PHE A 8 -16.29 -6.73 -16.10
N THR A 9 -16.08 -6.47 -17.39
CA THR A 9 -16.54 -7.33 -18.49
C THR A 9 -15.40 -8.21 -18.99
N ASP A 10 -15.73 -9.21 -19.81
CA ASP A 10 -14.73 -10.06 -20.48
C ASP A 10 -13.73 -9.23 -21.29
N THR A 11 -14.18 -8.11 -21.87
CA THR A 11 -13.32 -7.22 -22.65
C THR A 11 -12.31 -6.48 -21.77
N ASP A 12 -12.70 -6.12 -20.55
CA ASP A 12 -11.81 -5.43 -19.59
C ASP A 12 -10.74 -6.39 -19.07
N ILE A 13 -11.13 -7.63 -18.78
CA ILE A 13 -10.20 -8.68 -18.38
C ILE A 13 -9.22 -8.99 -19.52
N ALA A 14 -9.70 -9.11 -20.77
CA ALA A 14 -8.85 -9.35 -21.93
C ALA A 14 -7.81 -8.24 -22.18
N ARG A 15 -8.05 -7.01 -21.69
CA ARG A 15 -7.10 -5.88 -21.79
C ARG A 15 -6.20 -5.73 -20.58
N THR A 16 -6.45 -6.48 -19.50
CA THR A 16 -5.65 -6.42 -18.29
C THR A 16 -4.34 -7.17 -18.51
N ARG A 17 -3.21 -6.48 -18.27
CA ARG A 17 -1.87 -7.08 -18.36
C ARG A 17 -1.32 -7.30 -16.96
N LEU A 18 -0.80 -8.49 -16.72
CA LEU A 18 -0.09 -8.81 -15.48
C LEU A 18 1.39 -8.48 -15.64
N LYS A 19 1.92 -7.69 -14.71
CA LYS A 19 3.36 -7.56 -14.53
C LYS A 19 3.78 -8.62 -13.53
N LEU A 20 4.45 -9.67 -14.01
CA LEU A 20 4.89 -10.80 -13.19
C LEU A 20 6.11 -10.46 -12.33
N GLU A 21 6.80 -9.36 -12.65
CA GLU A 21 7.91 -8.86 -11.87
C GLU A 21 7.46 -7.91 -10.77
N ILE A 22 8.28 -7.83 -9.73
CA ILE A 22 8.08 -6.87 -8.64
C ILE A 22 8.14 -5.46 -9.22
N ASP A 23 7.06 -4.72 -9.04
CA ASP A 23 7.04 -3.28 -9.31
C ASP A 23 7.38 -2.53 -8.02
N LEU A 24 8.58 -1.94 -7.96
CA LEU A 24 9.06 -1.25 -6.77
C LEU A 24 8.15 -0.10 -6.35
N MET A 25 7.52 0.60 -7.31
CA MET A 25 6.61 1.68 -6.99
C MET A 25 5.34 1.13 -6.33
N TRP A 26 4.84 0.00 -6.82
CA TRP A 26 3.71 -0.71 -6.23
C TRP A 26 4.01 -1.20 -4.80
N GLU A 27 5.18 -1.80 -4.58
CA GLU A 27 5.60 -2.27 -3.26
C GLU A 27 5.74 -1.13 -2.25
N LEU A 28 6.26 0.03 -2.70
CA LEU A 28 6.37 1.22 -1.86
C LEU A 28 4.99 1.76 -1.45
N VAL A 29 4.06 1.86 -2.40
CA VAL A 29 2.69 2.33 -2.13
C VAL A 29 1.97 1.36 -1.18
N GLY A 30 2.06 0.05 -1.42
CA GLY A 30 1.49 -0.97 -0.53
C GLY A 30 2.08 -0.92 0.87
N SER A 31 3.40 -0.76 0.98
CA SER A 31 4.09 -0.59 2.27
C SER A 31 3.62 0.66 3.01
N ALA A 32 3.42 1.79 2.31
CA ALA A 32 2.90 3.02 2.91
C ALA A 32 1.45 2.83 3.40
N GLN A 33 0.59 2.17 2.62
CA GLN A 33 -0.80 1.89 3.01
C GLN A 33 -0.87 1.00 4.25
N VAL A 34 -0.09 -0.08 4.29
CA VAL A 34 0.02 -0.97 5.48
C VAL A 34 0.48 -0.18 6.72
N LEU A 35 1.40 0.77 6.54
CA LEU A 35 1.89 1.62 7.62
C LEU A 35 0.84 2.60 8.14
N GLN A 36 0.01 3.16 7.27
CA GLN A 36 -1.01 4.17 7.58
C GLN A 36 -2.31 3.57 8.14
N HIS A 37 -2.78 2.46 7.56
CA HIS A 37 -4.15 1.96 7.80
C HIS A 37 -4.23 0.64 8.58
N ALA A 38 -3.09 0.15 9.10
CA ALA A 38 -2.98 -1.14 9.81
C ALA A 38 -3.49 -2.35 8.97
N GLU A 39 -3.53 -2.20 7.64
CA GLU A 39 -3.92 -3.28 6.75
C GLU A 39 -2.98 -4.49 6.88
N GLY A 40 -3.50 -5.68 6.61
CA GLY A 40 -2.75 -6.93 6.69
C GLY A 40 -2.55 -7.51 8.10
N GLY A 41 -3.06 -6.86 9.17
CA GLY A 41 -3.18 -7.47 10.50
C GLY A 41 -1.87 -7.87 11.18
N LEU A 42 -1.94 -8.82 12.14
CA LEU A 42 -0.82 -9.27 13.00
C LEU A 42 0.50 -9.60 12.24
N PRO A 43 0.49 -10.23 11.05
CA PRO A 43 1.72 -10.54 10.32
C PRO A 43 2.65 -9.34 10.11
N PHE A 44 2.09 -8.14 9.96
CA PHE A 44 2.86 -6.93 9.69
C PHE A 44 3.18 -6.11 10.94
N ASP A 45 2.72 -6.48 12.14
CA ASP A 45 2.93 -5.68 13.35
C ASP A 45 4.40 -5.50 13.70
N SER A 46 5.16 -6.60 13.66
CA SER A 46 6.60 -6.55 13.98
C SER A 46 7.36 -5.67 12.99
N TRP A 47 6.98 -5.73 11.72
CA TRP A 47 7.56 -4.91 10.66
C TRP A 47 7.17 -3.44 10.81
N ARG A 48 5.88 -3.14 11.01
CA ARG A 48 5.36 -1.78 11.23
C ARG A 48 6.08 -1.09 12.37
N ARG A 49 6.24 -1.77 13.51
CA ARG A 49 6.95 -1.23 14.67
C ARG A 49 8.39 -0.85 14.33
N ARG A 50 9.14 -1.76 13.69
CA ARG A 50 10.53 -1.50 13.28
C ARG A 50 10.64 -0.34 12.27
N VAL A 51 9.72 -0.25 11.32
CA VAL A 51 9.73 0.82 10.32
C VAL A 51 9.39 2.16 10.96
N ARG A 52 8.36 2.24 11.81
CA ARG A 52 8.02 3.48 12.53
C ARG A 52 9.17 3.96 13.40
N GLU A 53 9.84 3.07 14.14
CA GLU A 53 11.01 3.43 14.94
C GLU A 53 12.14 4.02 14.08
N ARG A 54 12.35 3.51 12.86
CA ARG A 54 13.36 4.03 11.93
C ARG A 54 12.94 5.39 11.34
N VAL A 55 11.70 5.51 10.90
CA VAL A 55 11.15 6.77 10.35
C VAL A 55 11.11 7.87 11.41
N SER A 56 10.76 7.57 12.66
CA SER A 56 10.79 8.56 13.74
C SER A 56 12.18 9.07 14.10
N ARG A 57 13.23 8.29 13.81
CA ARG A 57 14.63 8.75 13.94
C ARG A 57 15.05 9.67 12.81
N ASP A 58 14.34 9.61 11.69
CA ASP A 58 14.57 10.39 10.50
C ASP A 58 13.46 11.46 10.38
N GLY A 59 13.60 12.52 11.19
CA GLY A 59 12.52 13.44 11.57
C GLY A 59 11.74 14.11 10.42
N ASP A 60 12.27 14.08 9.19
CA ASP A 60 11.59 14.59 8.00
C ASP A 60 10.71 13.55 7.27
N LEU A 61 10.98 12.25 7.40
CA LEU A 61 10.24 11.19 6.70
C LEU A 61 8.86 10.88 7.31
N GLY A 62 8.63 11.28 8.55
CA GLY A 62 7.35 11.11 9.24
C GLY A 62 6.31 12.17 8.87
N ARG A 63 6.70 13.21 8.12
CA ARG A 63 5.79 14.27 7.69
C ARG A 63 4.99 13.78 6.48
N PRO A 64 3.65 13.85 6.50
CA PRO A 64 2.88 13.53 5.31
C PRO A 64 3.32 14.47 4.18
N CYS A 65 3.67 13.90 3.02
CA CYS A 65 3.86 14.66 1.79
C CYS A 65 2.57 15.44 1.52
N ARG A 66 2.58 16.74 1.81
CA ARG A 66 1.51 17.63 1.39
C ARG A 66 1.63 17.80 -0.12
N PRO A 67 0.53 17.64 -0.89
CA PRO A 67 0.52 17.99 -2.30
C PRO A 67 0.75 19.50 -2.50
#